data_AF-A0AAN6LYK2-F1
#
_entry.id   AF-A0AAN6LYK2-F1
#
_cell.length_a   1.000
_cell.length_b   1.000
_cell.length_c   1.000
_cell.angle_alpha   90.00
_cell.angle_beta   90.00
_cell.angle_gamma   90.00
#
_symmetry.space_group_name_H-M   'P 1'
#
loop_
_entity.id
_entity.type
_entity.pdbx_description
1 polymer ?
#
loop_
_entity_poly.entity_id
_entity_poly.type
_entity_poly.pdbx_seq_one_letter_code
_entity_poly.pdbx_strand_id
1 'polypeptide(L)'
;MPTYFLTGANRGIGLAFTHHLVASPSNTIIAAVRSLSADLTPLTRLLSSHPNLHIIECDLSSPDSLSSLEFRVAEIVTKTGDPLNYLFNIAGINASSSDTALSIDPASLQRHMDVNVLGPAKILGAGELDGCAGGAEVLHVLDYEGGAEYVEFASGEGVEEGEGGGDLYGSGVGEDENGGEGGDGGARGEHFGDVGGGEGVEDGG
;
A
#
# COMPACT_ATOMS: atom_id res chain seq x y z
N MET A 1 2.33 -19.18 19.92
CA MET A 1 2.46 -20.06 18.73
C MET A 1 2.43 -19.20 17.48
N PRO A 2 2.96 -19.65 16.33
CA PRO A 2 3.12 -18.74 15.19
C PRO A 2 1.77 -18.40 14.54
N THR A 3 1.48 -17.11 14.44
CA THR A 3 0.32 -16.58 13.70
C THR A 3 0.75 -16.09 12.32
N TYR A 4 0.04 -16.54 11.28
CA TYR A 4 0.26 -16.21 9.88
C TYR A 4 -0.93 -15.44 9.31
N PHE A 5 -0.68 -14.35 8.60
CA PHE A 5 -1.68 -13.66 7.79
C PHE A 5 -1.34 -13.86 6.30
N LEU A 6 -2.31 -14.30 5.50
CA LEU A 6 -2.10 -14.57 4.08
C LEU A 6 -3.14 -13.88 3.22
N THR A 7 -2.71 -12.93 2.39
CA THR A 7 -3.57 -12.34 1.35
C THR A 7 -3.80 -13.33 0.20
N GLY A 8 -4.99 -13.33 -0.38
CA GLY A 8 -5.29 -14.13 -1.57
C GLY A 8 -5.47 -15.64 -1.30
N ALA A 9 -5.67 -16.03 -0.05
CA ALA A 9 -5.64 -17.41 0.43
C ALA A 9 -6.64 -18.38 -0.23
N ASN A 10 -7.67 -17.90 -0.95
CA ASN A 10 -8.71 -18.75 -1.53
C ASN A 10 -8.27 -19.56 -2.78
N ARG A 11 -7.13 -19.24 -3.41
CA ARG A 11 -6.65 -19.96 -4.61
C ARG A 11 -5.14 -19.93 -4.79
N GLY A 12 -4.62 -20.77 -5.69
CA GLY A 12 -3.23 -20.73 -6.14
C GLY A 12 -2.22 -20.88 -5.01
N ILE A 13 -1.17 -20.07 -5.04
CA ILE A 13 -0.06 -20.08 -4.06
C ILE A 13 -0.57 -19.85 -2.62
N GLY A 14 -1.50 -18.91 -2.41
CA GLY A 14 -2.06 -18.64 -1.07
C GLY A 14 -2.85 -19.81 -0.47
N LEU A 15 -3.60 -20.51 -1.31
CA LEU A 15 -4.30 -21.75 -0.90
C LEU A 15 -3.31 -22.88 -0.61
N ALA A 16 -2.24 -23.01 -1.42
CA ALA A 16 -1.19 -24.00 -1.20
C ALA A 16 -0.43 -23.77 0.12
N PHE A 17 -0.06 -22.53 0.44
CA PHE A 17 0.50 -22.18 1.75
C PHE A 17 -0.48 -22.46 2.88
N THR A 18 -1.76 -22.12 2.72
CA THR A 18 -2.77 -22.41 3.75
C THR A 18 -2.90 -23.92 4.01
N HIS A 19 -2.93 -24.75 2.95
CA HIS A 19 -2.91 -26.21 3.07
C HIS A 19 -1.64 -26.76 3.76
N HIS A 20 -0.49 -26.12 3.59
CA HIS A 20 0.75 -26.52 4.25
C HIS A 20 0.77 -26.10 5.73
N LEU A 21 0.37 -24.87 6.04
CA LEU A 21 0.41 -24.31 7.39
C LEU A 21 -0.58 -24.98 8.35
N VAL A 22 -1.76 -25.42 7.87
CA VAL A 22 -2.72 -26.20 8.70
C VAL A 22 -2.21 -27.59 9.10
N ALA A 23 -1.10 -28.08 8.53
CA ALA A 23 -0.51 -29.36 8.94
C ALA A 23 0.12 -29.29 10.34
N SER A 24 0.40 -28.08 10.85
CA SER A 24 0.86 -27.84 12.22
C SER A 24 -0.30 -27.28 13.06
N PRO A 25 -0.94 -28.09 13.93
CA PRO A 25 -2.18 -27.71 14.64
C PRO A 25 -2.00 -26.52 15.62
N SER A 26 -0.76 -26.21 15.98
CA SER A 26 -0.38 -25.03 16.78
C SER A 26 -0.53 -23.69 16.05
N ASN A 27 -0.57 -23.69 14.71
CA ASN A 27 -0.48 -22.45 13.94
C ASN A 27 -1.82 -21.72 13.92
N THR A 28 -1.83 -20.41 14.19
CA THR A 28 -3.00 -19.56 13.93
C THR A 28 -2.88 -19.04 12.50
N ILE A 29 -3.94 -19.13 11.70
CA ILE A 29 -3.89 -18.80 10.26
C ILE A 29 -5.06 -17.87 9.93
N ILE A 30 -4.73 -16.66 9.48
CA ILE A 30 -5.68 -15.65 9.03
C ILE A 30 -5.65 -15.64 7.48
N ALA A 31 -6.52 -16.43 6.89
CA ALA A 31 -6.69 -16.59 5.45
C ALA A 31 -7.57 -15.46 4.90
N ALA A 32 -6.95 -14.41 4.37
CA ALA A 32 -7.64 -13.25 3.82
C ALA A 32 -8.03 -13.48 2.35
N VAL A 33 -9.31 -13.26 2.02
CA VAL A 33 -9.91 -13.54 0.71
C VAL A 33 -10.57 -12.29 0.14
N ARG A 34 -10.55 -12.08 -1.19
CA ARG A 34 -11.07 -10.84 -1.80
C ARG A 34 -12.54 -10.57 -1.48
N SER A 35 -13.39 -11.59 -1.55
CA SER A 35 -14.74 -11.50 -1.01
C SER A 35 -15.21 -12.79 -0.36
N LEU A 36 -15.95 -12.66 0.73
CA LEU A 36 -16.66 -13.73 1.42
C LEU A 36 -17.89 -14.23 0.62
N SER A 37 -18.29 -13.50 -0.43
CA SER A 37 -19.34 -13.91 -1.38
C SER A 37 -18.86 -14.90 -2.45
N ALA A 38 -17.55 -15.15 -2.55
CA ALA A 38 -16.96 -16.09 -3.49
C ALA A 38 -17.15 -17.55 -3.04
N ASP A 39 -16.81 -18.52 -3.92
CA ASP A 39 -16.70 -19.92 -3.49
C ASP A 39 -15.52 -20.10 -2.52
N LEU A 40 -15.83 -20.28 -1.23
CA LEU A 40 -14.86 -20.58 -0.17
C LEU A 40 -14.76 -22.08 0.15
N THR A 41 -15.32 -22.96 -0.69
CA THR A 41 -15.26 -24.43 -0.52
C THR A 41 -13.83 -24.97 -0.29
N PRO A 42 -12.75 -24.43 -0.93
CA PRO A 42 -11.39 -24.90 -0.66
C PRO A 42 -10.94 -24.67 0.78
N LEU A 43 -11.17 -23.47 1.32
CA LEU A 43 -10.77 -23.08 2.68
C LEU A 43 -11.67 -23.66 3.76
N THR A 44 -13.00 -23.63 3.55
CA THR A 44 -13.97 -24.10 4.54
C THR A 44 -13.85 -25.59 4.86
N ARG A 45 -13.36 -26.41 3.91
CA ARG A 45 -13.01 -27.82 4.14
C ARG A 45 -11.89 -28.02 5.17
N LEU A 46 -11.00 -27.04 5.34
CA LEU A 46 -9.88 -27.11 6.29
C LEU A 46 -10.28 -26.77 7.73
N LEU A 47 -11.37 -26.01 7.93
CA LEU A 47 -11.90 -25.66 9.25
C LEU A 47 -12.25 -26.90 10.09
N SER A 48 -12.69 -27.99 9.45
CA SER A 48 -13.01 -29.26 10.13
C SER A 48 -11.79 -30.00 10.66
N SER A 49 -10.60 -29.73 10.13
CA SER A 49 -9.31 -30.30 10.59
C SER A 49 -8.48 -29.33 11.44
N HIS A 50 -8.69 -28.01 11.28
CA HIS A 50 -7.85 -26.98 11.88
C HIS A 50 -8.73 -25.81 12.39
N PRO A 51 -9.14 -25.80 13.67
CA PRO A 51 -10.05 -24.77 14.21
C PRO A 51 -9.39 -23.39 14.36
N ASN A 52 -8.07 -23.30 14.29
CA ASN A 52 -7.30 -22.05 14.34
C ASN A 52 -7.12 -21.41 12.94
N LEU A 53 -7.92 -21.84 11.95
CA LEU A 53 -8.03 -21.19 10.64
C LEU A 53 -9.20 -20.20 10.69
N HIS A 54 -8.87 -18.93 10.49
CA HIS A 54 -9.80 -17.81 10.43
C HIS A 54 -9.86 -17.31 8.99
N ILE A 55 -11.06 -17.16 8.42
CA ILE A 55 -11.26 -16.64 7.06
C ILE A 55 -11.84 -15.23 7.17
N ILE A 56 -11.20 -14.23 6.57
CA ILE A 56 -11.64 -12.83 6.60
C ILE A 56 -11.67 -12.22 5.19
N GLU A 57 -12.45 -11.16 4.99
CA GLU A 57 -12.43 -10.40 3.74
C GLU A 57 -11.25 -9.43 3.68
N CYS A 58 -10.60 -9.31 2.53
CA CYS A 58 -9.60 -8.27 2.26
C CYS A 58 -9.50 -8.05 0.74
N ASP A 59 -10.13 -6.99 0.24
CA ASP A 59 -9.93 -6.53 -1.13
C ASP A 59 -8.90 -5.38 -1.14
N LEU A 60 -7.70 -5.69 -1.65
CA LEU A 60 -6.60 -4.73 -1.78
C LEU A 60 -6.93 -3.50 -2.65
N SER A 61 -7.97 -3.57 -3.49
CA SER A 61 -8.45 -2.42 -4.28
C SER A 61 -9.45 -1.53 -3.54
N SER A 62 -9.94 -1.92 -2.36
CA SER A 62 -10.97 -1.21 -1.61
C SER A 62 -10.36 -0.49 -0.40
N PRO A 63 -10.41 0.86 -0.34
CA PRO A 63 -9.99 1.63 0.84
C PRO A 63 -10.70 1.17 2.11
N ASP A 64 -12.02 0.95 2.07
CA ASP A 64 -12.84 0.54 3.22
C ASP A 64 -12.52 -0.89 3.70
N SER A 65 -12.13 -1.78 2.78
CA SER A 65 -11.69 -3.15 3.11
C SER A 65 -10.29 -3.18 3.70
N LEU A 66 -9.46 -2.19 3.37
CA LEU A 66 -8.19 -1.95 4.06
C LEU A 66 -8.43 -1.30 5.42
N SER A 67 -9.11 -0.15 5.51
CA SER A 67 -9.35 0.67 6.73
C SER A 67 -10.21 0.03 7.83
N SER A 68 -10.43 -1.27 7.75
CA SER A 68 -11.13 -2.12 8.70
C SER A 68 -10.37 -3.42 9.00
N LEU A 69 -9.20 -3.62 8.39
CA LEU A 69 -8.39 -4.83 8.47
C LEU A 69 -7.72 -4.95 9.83
N GLU A 70 -7.17 -3.87 10.39
CA GLU A 70 -6.52 -3.89 11.71
C GLU A 70 -7.47 -4.49 12.75
N PHE A 71 -8.68 -3.94 12.90
CA PHE A 71 -9.68 -4.41 13.87
C PHE A 71 -10.01 -5.90 13.74
N ARG A 72 -10.05 -6.44 12.50
CA ARG A 72 -10.37 -7.85 12.23
C ARG A 72 -9.20 -8.79 12.54
N VAL A 73 -7.96 -8.34 12.35
CA VAL A 73 -6.76 -9.09 12.74
C VAL A 73 -6.53 -9.00 14.24
N ALA A 74 -6.64 -7.80 14.82
CA ALA A 74 -6.55 -7.53 16.25
C ALA A 74 -7.59 -8.33 17.05
N GLU A 75 -8.81 -8.51 16.54
CA GLU A 75 -9.82 -9.37 17.16
C GLU A 75 -9.37 -10.85 17.24
N ILE A 76 -8.70 -11.37 16.21
CA ILE A 76 -8.21 -12.75 16.17
C ILE A 76 -6.96 -12.92 17.06
N VAL A 77 -6.00 -11.99 16.96
CA VAL A 77 -4.79 -11.92 17.80
C VAL A 77 -5.16 -11.85 19.28
N THR A 78 -6.12 -10.98 19.65
CA THR A 78 -6.60 -10.85 21.03
C THR A 78 -7.32 -12.11 21.54
N LYS A 79 -8.08 -12.80 20.68
CA LYS A 79 -8.78 -14.04 21.05
C LYS A 79 -7.86 -15.24 21.21
N THR A 80 -6.75 -15.28 20.46
CA THR A 80 -5.77 -16.38 20.51
C THR A 80 -4.67 -16.13 21.54
N GLY A 81 -4.36 -14.87 21.84
CA GLY A 81 -3.30 -14.47 22.77
C GLY A 81 -1.90 -14.50 22.16
N ASP A 82 -1.79 -14.76 20.85
CA ASP A 82 -0.55 -14.81 20.08
C ASP A 82 -0.48 -13.64 19.09
N PRO A 83 0.62 -12.85 19.05
CA PRO A 83 0.78 -11.74 18.10
C PRO A 83 0.87 -12.23 16.66
N LEU A 84 0.74 -11.34 15.68
CA LEU A 84 1.05 -11.69 14.29
C LEU A 84 2.56 -11.88 14.14
N ASN A 85 2.99 -13.00 13.56
CA ASN A 85 4.41 -13.32 13.39
C ASN A 85 4.86 -13.33 11.92
N TYR A 86 3.94 -13.58 10.98
CA TYR A 86 4.27 -13.63 9.55
C TYR A 86 3.17 -13.01 8.69
N LEU A 87 3.58 -12.20 7.72
CA LEU A 87 2.70 -11.53 6.76
C LEU A 87 3.07 -11.95 5.34
N PHE A 88 2.17 -12.68 4.69
CA PHE A 88 2.33 -13.18 3.32
C PHE A 88 1.51 -12.32 2.34
N ASN A 89 2.22 -11.51 1.55
CA ASN A 89 1.69 -10.71 0.45
C ASN A 89 1.71 -11.54 -0.85
N ILE A 90 0.58 -12.21 -1.14
CA ILE A 90 0.37 -13.14 -2.27
C ILE A 90 -0.81 -12.72 -3.17
N ALA A 91 -1.71 -11.85 -2.69
CA ALA A 91 -2.83 -11.39 -3.51
C ALA A 91 -2.35 -10.46 -4.63
N GLY A 92 -2.47 -10.93 -5.88
CA GLY A 92 -2.27 -10.13 -7.08
C GLY A 92 -3.36 -10.34 -8.13
N ILE A 93 -3.30 -9.52 -9.17
CA ILE A 93 -4.02 -9.70 -10.43
C ILE A 93 -3.09 -9.60 -11.63
N ASN A 94 -3.46 -10.34 -12.68
CA ASN A 94 -3.36 -9.84 -14.04
C ASN A 94 -4.81 -9.43 -14.42
N ALA A 95 -5.03 -8.17 -14.81
CA ALA A 95 -6.36 -7.62 -15.10
C ALA A 95 -6.86 -7.96 -16.51
N SER A 96 -5.94 -8.25 -17.44
CA SER A 96 -6.22 -8.60 -18.84
C SER A 96 -5.00 -9.36 -19.39
N SER A 97 -5.15 -10.66 -19.63
CA SER A 97 -4.07 -11.54 -20.11
C SER A 97 -3.66 -11.30 -21.58
N SER A 98 -4.19 -10.24 -22.19
CA SER A 98 -3.84 -9.73 -23.52
C SER A 98 -3.08 -8.40 -23.47
N ASP A 99 -2.89 -7.83 -22.29
CA ASP A 99 -2.13 -6.59 -22.13
C ASP A 99 -0.64 -6.86 -22.34
N THR A 100 0.05 -5.91 -22.97
CA THR A 100 1.51 -5.92 -23.17
C THR A 100 2.08 -4.58 -22.74
N ALA A 101 3.40 -4.49 -22.53
CA ALA A 101 4.09 -3.24 -22.22
C ALA A 101 3.88 -2.10 -23.25
N LEU A 102 3.38 -2.42 -24.45
CA LEU A 102 3.07 -1.45 -25.52
C LEU A 102 1.57 -1.27 -25.78
N SER A 103 0.70 -2.02 -25.11
CA SER A 103 -0.75 -2.05 -25.38
C SER A 103 -1.65 -2.09 -24.14
N ILE A 104 -1.07 -1.99 -22.93
CA ILE A 104 -1.82 -1.93 -21.67
C ILE A 104 -2.65 -0.64 -21.59
N ASP A 105 -3.93 -0.79 -21.25
CA ASP A 105 -4.82 0.34 -21.01
C ASP A 105 -4.48 1.05 -19.67
N PRO A 106 -4.54 2.39 -19.57
CA PRO A 106 -4.23 3.10 -18.33
C PRO A 106 -5.07 2.70 -17.11
N ALA A 107 -6.35 2.35 -17.27
CA ALA A 107 -7.18 1.88 -16.16
C ALA A 107 -6.89 0.40 -15.81
N SER A 108 -6.42 -0.40 -16.77
CA SER A 108 -5.82 -1.71 -16.49
C SER A 108 -4.54 -1.56 -15.66
N LEU A 109 -3.60 -0.71 -16.09
CA LEU A 109 -2.35 -0.43 -15.38
C LEU A 109 -2.62 0.11 -13.96
N GLN A 110 -3.52 1.07 -13.81
CA GLN A 110 -3.90 1.61 -12.50
C GLN A 110 -4.37 0.49 -11.57
N ARG A 111 -5.26 -0.40 -12.03
CA ARG A 111 -5.76 -1.51 -11.21
C ARG A 111 -4.66 -2.51 -10.79
N HIS A 112 -3.65 -2.72 -11.64
CA HIS A 112 -2.47 -3.52 -11.26
C HIS A 112 -1.67 -2.80 -10.16
N MET A 113 -1.46 -1.49 -10.26
CA MET A 113 -0.78 -0.70 -9.22
C MET A 113 -1.58 -0.70 -7.92
N ASP A 114 -2.89 -0.53 -7.97
CA ASP A 114 -3.79 -0.54 -6.79
C ASP A 114 -3.67 -1.86 -6.02
N VAL A 115 -3.79 -2.99 -6.72
CA VAL A 115 -3.84 -4.33 -6.08
C VAL A 115 -2.45 -4.90 -5.78
N ASN A 116 -1.51 -4.83 -6.72
CA ASN A 116 -0.24 -5.55 -6.62
C ASN A 116 0.85 -4.74 -5.90
N VAL A 117 0.70 -3.41 -5.79
CA VAL A 117 1.72 -2.52 -5.22
C VAL A 117 1.18 -1.72 -4.03
N LEU A 118 0.11 -0.94 -4.23
CA LEU A 118 -0.46 -0.08 -3.19
C LEU A 118 -1.16 -0.89 -2.10
N GLY A 119 -1.82 -2.01 -2.44
CA GLY A 119 -2.41 -2.94 -1.49
C GLY A 119 -1.40 -3.47 -0.44
N PRO A 120 -0.34 -4.18 -0.85
CA PRO A 120 0.70 -4.65 0.07
C PRO A 120 1.38 -3.52 0.83
N ALA A 121 1.64 -2.37 0.18
CA ALA A 121 2.24 -1.21 0.84
C ALA A 121 1.33 -0.60 1.93
N LYS A 122 0.00 -0.60 1.75
CA LYS A 122 -0.96 -0.13 2.77
C LYS A 122 -1.12 -1.09 3.94
N ILE A 123 -0.99 -2.41 3.70
CA ILE A 123 -0.99 -3.41 4.78
C ILE A 123 0.27 -3.29 5.67
N LEU A 124 1.38 -2.80 5.11
CA LEU A 124 2.66 -2.63 5.80
C LEU A 124 2.90 -1.23 6.39
N GLY A 125 2.25 -0.21 5.84
CA GLY A 125 2.39 1.17 6.31
C GLY A 125 1.80 1.40 7.70
N ALA A 126 2.24 2.49 8.33
CA ALA A 126 1.83 2.93 9.67
C ALA A 126 0.33 3.29 9.73
N GLY A 127 -0.54 2.28 9.80
CA GLY A 127 -1.98 2.44 9.88
C GLY A 127 -2.81 1.16 9.97
N GLU A 128 -2.45 0.09 9.24
CA GLU A 128 -3.44 -0.99 8.96
C GLU A 128 -3.13 -2.37 9.57
N LEU A 129 -1.87 -2.64 9.93
CA LEU A 129 -1.48 -3.75 10.82
C LEU A 129 -0.37 -3.35 11.81
N ASP A 130 0.04 -2.08 11.84
CA ASP A 130 1.23 -1.60 12.58
C ASP A 130 1.22 -2.04 14.05
N GLY A 131 0.10 -1.78 14.76
CA GLY A 131 -0.11 -2.21 16.15
C GLY A 131 -0.21 -3.72 16.38
N CYS A 132 -0.30 -4.52 15.32
CA CYS A 132 -0.33 -5.99 15.36
C CYS A 132 0.94 -6.66 14.81
N ALA A 133 1.72 -5.95 13.98
CA ALA A 133 2.70 -6.53 13.06
C ALA A 133 4.10 -5.91 13.11
N GLY A 134 4.37 -4.95 14.00
CA GLY A 134 5.69 -4.29 14.19
C GLY A 134 6.87 -5.21 14.61
N GLY A 135 6.73 -6.52 14.46
CA GLY A 135 7.78 -7.55 14.60
C GLY A 135 7.44 -8.83 13.82
N ALA A 136 6.70 -8.71 12.71
CA ALA A 136 6.28 -9.83 11.86
C ALA A 136 7.14 -9.95 10.60
N GLU A 137 7.65 -11.14 10.30
CA GLU A 137 8.44 -11.41 9.09
C GLU A 137 7.55 -11.30 7.84
N VAL A 138 7.98 -10.52 6.84
CA VAL A 138 7.16 -10.20 5.66
C VAL A 138 7.68 -10.94 4.44
N LEU A 139 6.81 -11.73 3.80
CA LEU A 139 7.08 -12.39 2.53
C LEU A 139 6.27 -11.73 1.41
N HIS A 140 6.96 -11.19 0.41
CA HIS A 140 6.35 -10.80 -0.86
C HIS A 140 6.53 -11.90 -1.89
N VAL A 141 5.41 -12.35 -2.47
CA VAL A 141 5.43 -13.24 -3.64
C VAL A 141 5.35 -12.37 -4.88
N LEU A 142 6.45 -12.33 -5.64
CA LEU A 142 6.53 -11.63 -6.91
C LEU A 142 6.53 -12.65 -8.05
N ASP A 143 6.03 -12.23 -9.21
CA ASP A 143 6.06 -13.01 -10.45
C ASP A 143 7.07 -12.37 -11.41
N TYR A 144 7.95 -13.20 -11.98
CA TYR A 144 8.95 -12.80 -12.97
C TYR A 144 8.74 -13.62 -14.24
N GLU A 145 9.05 -13.08 -15.42
CA GLU A 145 8.92 -13.80 -16.71
C GLU A 145 9.96 -14.95 -16.81
N GLY A 146 9.63 -16.06 -16.15
CA GLY A 146 10.49 -17.22 -15.94
C GLY A 146 10.08 -18.07 -14.74
N GLY A 147 9.37 -17.48 -13.77
CA GLY A 147 8.84 -18.16 -12.58
C GLY A 147 8.62 -17.17 -11.42
N ALA A 148 7.86 -17.59 -10.40
CA ALA A 148 7.69 -16.81 -9.18
C ALA A 148 8.98 -16.80 -8.35
N GLU A 149 9.38 -15.63 -7.86
CA GLU A 149 10.54 -15.44 -7.00
C GLU A 149 10.09 -14.81 -5.66
N TYR A 150 10.72 -15.26 -4.58
CA TYR A 150 10.37 -14.88 -3.21
C TYR A 150 11.33 -13.79 -2.73
N VAL A 151 10.77 -12.64 -2.33
CA VAL A 151 11.55 -11.59 -1.66
C VAL A 151 11.08 -11.49 -0.22
N GLU A 152 11.97 -11.87 0.68
CA GLU A 152 11.81 -11.79 2.13
C GLU A 152 12.28 -10.42 2.62
N PHE A 153 11.41 -9.72 3.34
CA PHE A 153 11.73 -8.50 4.07
C PHE A 153 11.48 -8.75 5.56
N ALA A 154 12.52 -9.15 6.28
CA ALA A 154 12.48 -9.19 7.74
C ALA A 154 12.37 -7.74 8.28
N SER A 155 11.27 -7.42 8.97
CA SER A 155 11.09 -6.10 9.60
C SER A 155 11.97 -6.00 10.85
N GLY A 156 13.15 -5.41 10.71
CA GLY A 156 14.14 -5.27 11.77
C GLY A 156 13.97 -3.98 12.59
N GLU A 157 13.28 -4.09 13.72
CA GLU A 157 13.14 -3.10 14.81
C GLU A 157 12.49 -1.75 14.44
N GLY A 158 11.69 -1.21 15.37
CA GLY A 158 10.89 -0.01 15.14
C GLY A 158 11.73 1.26 15.00
N VAL A 159 11.36 2.12 14.06
CA VAL A 159 11.97 3.45 13.90
C VAL A 159 11.51 4.34 15.06
N GLU A 160 12.35 4.53 16.08
CA GLU A 160 12.20 5.68 16.98
C GLU A 160 12.42 6.96 16.16
N GLU A 161 11.41 7.84 16.11
CA GLU A 161 11.53 9.18 15.54
C GLU A 161 12.41 10.06 16.45
N GLY A 162 13.72 9.93 16.30
CA GLY A 162 14.68 10.80 16.95
C GLY A 162 14.58 12.23 16.41
N GLU A 163 14.09 13.17 17.22
CA GLU A 163 14.02 14.60 16.88
C GLU A 163 15.42 15.16 16.54
N GLY A 164 15.74 15.23 15.26
CA GLY A 164 17.08 15.59 14.76
C GLY A 164 17.03 16.42 13.48
N GLY A 165 16.69 17.70 13.60
CA GLY A 165 16.67 18.63 12.46
C GLY A 165 18.07 18.92 11.90
N GLY A 166 18.18 18.95 10.57
CA GLY A 166 19.41 19.30 9.85
C GLY A 166 19.17 19.45 8.34
N ASP A 167 19.37 20.66 7.82
CA ASP A 167 18.97 21.06 6.47
C ASP A 167 19.60 20.24 5.32
N LEU A 168 18.78 19.78 4.37
CA LEU A 168 19.21 19.11 3.14
C LEU A 168 18.73 19.83 1.86
N TYR A 169 18.94 21.15 1.80
CA TYR A 169 18.84 21.94 0.56
C TYR A 169 20.04 22.91 0.41
N GLY A 170 21.25 22.35 0.33
CA GLY A 170 22.46 23.11 0.02
C GLY A 170 22.55 23.50 -1.46
N SER A 171 21.98 24.66 -1.82
CA SER A 171 22.10 25.21 -3.18
C SER A 171 23.51 25.71 -3.48
N GLY A 172 24.32 24.89 -4.14
CA GLY A 172 25.68 25.22 -4.56
C GLY A 172 25.71 26.26 -5.68
N VAL A 173 25.65 27.54 -5.31
CA VAL A 173 25.98 28.67 -6.21
C VAL A 173 27.47 28.92 -6.10
N GLY A 174 28.20 28.74 -7.19
CA GLY A 174 29.62 29.13 -7.27
C GLY A 174 29.74 30.64 -7.42
N GLU A 175 30.52 31.26 -6.54
CA GLU A 175 30.93 32.67 -6.67
C GLU A 175 32.08 32.76 -7.68
N ASP A 176 31.93 33.59 -8.71
CA ASP A 176 33.03 34.04 -9.58
C ASP A 176 32.95 35.57 -9.66
N GLU A 177 34.01 36.25 -9.21
CA GLU A 177 34.04 37.70 -9.07
C GLU A 177 34.19 38.42 -10.42
N ASN A 178 33.46 39.52 -10.63
CA ASN A 178 33.93 40.65 -11.43
C ASN A 178 33.10 41.92 -11.11
N GLY A 179 33.77 43.06 -10.93
CA GLY A 179 33.16 44.30 -10.44
C GLY A 179 32.64 45.25 -11.53
N GLY A 180 31.74 46.16 -11.12
CA GLY A 180 31.24 47.28 -11.92
C GLY A 180 30.60 48.35 -11.03
N GLU A 181 30.84 49.63 -11.29
CA GLU A 181 30.60 50.72 -10.34
C GLU A 181 29.24 51.45 -10.50
N GLY A 182 28.68 51.89 -9.38
CA GLY A 182 28.07 53.23 -9.24
C GLY A 182 26.55 53.38 -9.41
N GLY A 183 25.98 54.36 -8.69
CA GLY A 183 24.62 54.88 -8.93
C GLY A 183 23.77 55.15 -7.67
N ASP A 184 23.94 56.32 -7.04
CA ASP A 184 22.97 56.87 -6.07
C ASP A 184 21.90 57.72 -6.80
N GLY A 185 20.70 57.86 -6.22
CA GLY A 185 19.63 58.73 -6.79
C GLY A 185 18.20 58.36 -6.36
N GLY A 186 17.55 59.23 -5.58
CA GLY A 186 16.23 58.93 -4.97
C GLY A 186 15.00 59.69 -5.51
N ALA A 187 13.85 59.06 -5.27
CA ALA A 187 12.55 59.63 -4.85
C ALA A 187 11.63 60.46 -5.79
N ARG A 188 10.30 60.28 -5.55
CA ARG A 188 9.10 61.13 -5.83
C ARG A 188 8.26 60.92 -7.12
N GLY A 189 6.96 61.23 -7.00
CA GLY A 189 5.92 61.25 -8.05
C GLY A 189 5.06 59.96 -8.04
N GLU A 190 3.80 59.85 -7.59
CA GLU A 190 2.59 60.71 -7.51
C GLU A 190 1.64 60.73 -8.75
N HIS A 191 0.66 59.82 -8.69
CA HIS A 191 -0.80 60.05 -8.84
C HIS A 191 -1.46 60.19 -10.24
N PHE A 192 -2.80 60.03 -10.22
CA PHE A 192 -3.79 59.98 -11.32
C PHE A 192 -3.73 58.76 -12.27
N GLY A 193 -4.86 58.20 -12.74
CA GLY A 193 -6.27 58.51 -12.44
C GLY A 193 -7.25 57.47 -13.04
N ASP A 194 -8.52 57.48 -12.62
CA ASP A 194 -9.54 56.44 -12.90
C ASP A 194 -10.73 56.95 -13.73
N VAL A 195 -11.01 56.29 -14.87
CA VAL A 195 -12.27 56.29 -15.69
C VAL A 195 -12.19 55.06 -16.64
N GLY A 196 -13.24 54.29 -17.00
CA GLY A 196 -14.62 54.21 -16.48
C GLY A 196 -15.71 53.95 -17.56
N GLY A 197 -16.25 52.72 -17.66
CA GLY A 197 -17.64 52.43 -18.13
C GLY A 197 -17.93 52.03 -19.61
N GLY A 198 -18.99 51.23 -19.81
CA GLY A 198 -19.66 50.86 -21.09
C GLY A 198 -19.10 49.60 -21.80
N GLU A 199 -19.77 48.45 -22.00
CA GLU A 199 -21.18 48.01 -22.27
C GLU A 199 -21.65 47.99 -23.74
N GLY A 200 -22.33 46.89 -24.14
CA GLY A 200 -22.79 46.55 -25.52
C GLY A 200 -22.28 45.16 -25.99
N VAL A 201 -23.05 44.11 -26.35
CA VAL A 201 -24.48 43.91 -26.75
C VAL A 201 -24.78 44.52 -28.13
N GLU A 202 -25.35 43.87 -29.17
CA GLU A 202 -26.12 42.60 -29.44
C GLU A 202 -25.65 42.03 -30.84
N ASP A 203 -25.97 40.84 -31.39
CA ASP A 203 -26.33 39.46 -30.94
C ASP A 203 -26.47 38.51 -32.18
N GLY A 204 -26.52 37.17 -32.01
CA GLY A 204 -27.14 36.21 -32.96
C GLY A 204 -26.26 35.36 -33.90
N GLY A 205 -26.64 34.08 -34.11
CA GLY A 205 -25.99 33.14 -35.05
C GLY A 205 -26.43 31.68 -34.90
#